data_AF-A0A968BS27-F1
#
_entry.id   AF-A0A968BS27-F1
#
_cell.length_a   1.000
_cell.length_b   1.000
_cell.length_c   1.000
_cell.angle_alpha   90.00
_cell.angle_beta   90.00
_cell.angle_gamma   90.00
#
_symmetry.space_group_name_H-M   'P 1'
#
loop_
_entity.id
_entity.type
_entity.pdbx_description
1 polymer ?
#
loop_
_entity_poly.entity_id
_entity_poly.type
_entity_poly.pdbx_seq_one_letter_code
_entity_poly.pdbx_strand_id
1 'polypeptide(L)' 'MVNASTLNTLEYNPELCIGCDMCSIVCPHAVFAMNGRVAQLVHPDACM' A
#
# COMPACT_ATOMS: atom_id res chain seq x y z
N MET A 1 1.79 12.26 2.31
CA MET A 1 0.55 11.57 2.73
C MET A 1 -0.28 11.26 1.48
N VAL A 2 -0.30 10.00 1.05
CA VAL A 2 -1.18 9.56 -0.04
C VAL A 2 -2.36 8.87 0.65
N ASN A 3 -3.51 9.52 0.66
CA ASN A 3 -4.69 9.03 1.38
C ASN A 3 -5.67 8.35 0.40
N ALA A 4 -6.16 7.17 0.77
CA ALA A 4 -7.31 6.51 0.13
C ALA A 4 -8.67 7.06 0.66
N SER A 5 -8.70 8.32 1.10
CA SER A 5 -9.52 8.85 2.21
C SER A 5 -11.03 9.07 1.96
N THR A 6 -11.64 8.42 0.98
CA THR A 6 -13.10 8.41 0.83
C THR A 6 -13.73 7.03 0.87
N LEU A 7 -12.93 5.95 0.80
CA LEU A 7 -13.44 4.58 0.69
C LEU A 7 -13.08 3.71 1.91
N ASN A 8 -11.94 3.98 2.55
CA ASN A 8 -11.47 3.24 3.72
C ASN A 8 -10.53 4.08 4.59
N THR A 9 -10.03 3.48 5.66
CA THR A 9 -9.13 4.10 6.64
C THR A 9 -7.64 3.84 6.35
N LEU A 10 -7.29 3.39 5.13
CA LEU A 10 -5.90 3.06 4.80
C LEU A 10 -5.05 4.33 4.70
N GLU A 11 -4.09 4.46 5.62
CA GLU A 11 -3.05 5.47 5.57
C GLU A 11 -1.69 4.79 5.36
N TYR A 12 -0.96 5.22 4.33
CA TYR A 12 0.36 4.69 4.01
C TYR A 12 1.37 5.82 3.84
N ASN A 13 2.52 5.71 4.52
CA ASN A 13 3.65 6.63 4.36
C ASN A 13 4.84 5.92 3.67
N PRO A 14 5.11 6.20 2.39
CA PRO A 14 6.21 5.57 1.66
C PRO A 14 7.60 5.96 2.20
N GLU A 15 7.74 7.08 2.91
CA GLU A 15 9.02 7.51 3.49
C GLU A 15 9.49 6.57 4.63
N LEU A 16 8.56 5.85 5.25
CA LEU A 16 8.85 4.87 6.31
C LEU A 16 8.98 3.44 5.75
N CYS A 17 8.77 3.25 4.45
CA CYS A 17 8.84 1.92 3.85
C CYS A 17 10.28 1.43 3.74
N ILE A 18 10.57 0.28 4.33
CA ILE A 18 11.90 -0.35 4.29
C ILE A 18 12.08 -1.34 3.13
N GLY A 19 11.07 -1.50 2.27
CA GLY A 19 11.14 -2.39 1.11
C GLY A 19 11.14 -3.89 1.42
N CYS A 20 10.50 -4.31 2.53
CA CYS A 20 10.48 -5.72 2.95
C CYS A 20 9.51 -6.62 2.15
N ASP A 21 8.76 -6.06 1.19
CA ASP A 21 7.78 -6.76 0.34
C ASP A 21 6.60 -7.45 1.06
N MET A 22 6.58 -7.44 2.39
CA MET A 22 5.55 -8.14 3.17
C MET A 22 4.13 -7.68 2.84
N CYS A 23 3.92 -6.38 2.63
CA CYS A 23 2.61 -5.82 2.27
C CYS A 23 2.05 -6.37 0.94
N SER A 24 2.91 -6.64 -0.05
CA SER A 24 2.54 -7.23 -1.34
C SER A 24 2.16 -8.71 -1.18
N ILE A 25 2.92 -9.44 -0.36
CA ILE A 25 2.72 -10.88 -0.14
C ILE A 25 1.45 -11.16 0.68
N VAL A 26 1.20 -10.37 1.72
CA VAL A 26 0.09 -10.65 2.66
C VAL A 26 -1.24 -10.07 2.23
N CYS A 27 -1.25 -9.07 1.35
CA CYS A 27 -2.49 -8.42 0.93
C CYS A 27 -3.17 -9.23 -0.19
N PRO A 28 -4.31 -9.89 0.08
CA PRO A 28 -4.99 -10.72 -0.93
C PRO A 28 -5.62 -9.88 -2.05
N HIS A 29 -5.84 -8.59 -1.80
CA HIS A 29 -6.49 -7.67 -2.74
C HIS A 29 -5.50 -6.89 -3.60
N ALA A 30 -4.20 -7.20 -3.50
CA ALA A 30 -3.14 -6.53 -4.26
C ALA A 30 -3.17 -4.99 -4.12
N VAL A 31 -3.50 -4.48 -2.93
CA VAL A 31 -3.53 -3.03 -2.65
C VAL A 31 -2.14 -2.40 -2.86
N PHE A 32 -1.09 -3.15 -2.53
CA PHE A 32 0.30 -2.75 -2.64
C PHE A 32 1.01 -3.49 -3.77
N ALA A 33 1.92 -2.80 -4.45
CA ALA A 33 2.90 -3.39 -5.34
C ALA A 33 4.27 -2.73 -5.13
N MET A 34 5.34 -3.51 -5.30
CA MET A 34 6.70 -2.98 -5.19
C MET A 34 7.08 -2.15 -6.42
N ASN A 35 7.56 -0.93 -6.20
CA ASN A 35 8.16 -0.08 -7.23
C ASN A 35 9.59 0.32 -6.80
N GLY A 36 10.57 -0.46 -7.26
CA GLY A 36 11.96 -0.32 -6.84
C GLY A 36 12.15 -0.72 -5.38
N ARG A 37 12.56 0.23 -4.53
CA ARG A 37 12.87 -0.04 -3.10
C ARG A 37 11.69 0.18 -2.15
N VAL A 38 10.59 0.75 -2.61
CA VAL A 38 9.42 1.07 -1.79
C VAL A 38 8.16 0.47 -2.38
N ALA A 39 7.19 0.16 -1.54
CA ALA A 39 5.86 -0.21 -2.00
C ALA A 39 5.09 1.03 -2.45
N GLN A 40 4.17 0.84 -3.39
CA GLN A 40 3.22 1.86 -3.84
C GLN A 40 1.80 1.32 -3.71
N LEU A 41 0.87 2.22 -3.42
CA LEU A 41 -0.56 1.93 -3.46
C LEU A 41 -1.00 1.88 -4.93
N VAL A 42 -1.47 0.71 -5.37
CA VAL A 42 -1.96 0.50 -6.75
C VAL A 42 -3.47 0.27 -6.80
N HIS A 43 -4.05 -0.36 -5.77
CA HIS A 43 -5.50 -0.59 -5.63
C HIS A 43 -6.00 -0.20 -4.23
N PRO A 44 -5.84 1.07 -3.80
CA PRO A 44 -6.24 1.51 -2.47
C PRO A 44 -7.73 1.32 -2.17
N ASP A 45 -8.59 1.37 -3.19
CA ASP A 45 -10.03 1.15 -3.12
C ASP A 45 -10.42 -0.30 -2.79
N ALA A 46 -9.53 -1.27 -3.02
CA ALA A 46 -9.75 -2.68 -2.71
C ALA A 46 -9.40 -3.06 -1.25
N CYS A 47 -8.95 -2.11 -0.44
CA CYS A 47 -8.69 -2.34 0.98
C CYS A 47 -10.00 -2.39 1.76
N MET A 48 -10.28 -3.54 2.38
CA MET A 48 -11.51 -3.87 3.13
C MET A 48 -11.18 -4.70 4.37
#